data_AF-A0A2E9UXF3-F1
#
_entry.id   AF-A0A2E9UXF3-F1
#
_cell.length_a   1.000
_cell.length_b   1.000
_cell.length_c   1.000
_cell.angle_alpha   90.00
_cell.angle_beta   90.00
_cell.angle_gamma   90.00
#
_symmetry.space_group_name_H-M   'P 1'
#
loop_
_entity.id
_entity.type
_entity.pdbx_description
1 polymer ?
#
loop_
_entity_poly.entity_id
_entity_poly.type
_entity_poly.pdbx_seq_one_letter_code
_entity_poly.pdbx_strand_id
1 'polypeptide(L)'
;MLLCAAIGMVVVSFAFISVLLQHQNTSTSNNTRSMTEVHEQIQETIRYLKFNPKDGSALKSLGALYKEAGLYKEAVSAYVSASRELPGDREIQRAFIDLRARGHASSN
;
A
#
# COMPACT_ATOMS: atom_id res chain seq x y z
N MET A 1 -44.14 28.45 -23.60
CA MET A 1 -43.02 29.30 -23.14
C MET A 1 -42.56 29.05 -21.69
N LEU A 2 -43.19 28.15 -20.92
CA LEU A 2 -42.72 27.81 -19.55
C LEU A 2 -41.80 26.57 -19.47
N LEU A 3 -41.81 25.69 -20.48
CA LEU A 3 -41.08 24.41 -20.43
C LEU A 3 -39.56 24.55 -20.73
N CYS A 4 -39.16 25.58 -21.47
CA CYS A 4 -37.75 25.80 -21.83
C CYS A 4 -36.90 26.33 -20.66
N ALA A 5 -37.53 26.97 -19.65
CA ALA A 5 -36.82 27.54 -18.51
C ALA A 5 -36.36 26.49 -17.50
N ALA A 6 -37.05 25.36 -17.39
CA ALA A 6 -36.73 24.31 -16.42
C ALA A 6 -35.50 23.48 -16.83
N ILE A 7 -35.26 23.31 -18.14
CA ILE A 7 -34.17 22.49 -18.67
C ILE A 7 -32.81 23.13 -18.34
N GLY A 8 -32.71 24.47 -18.37
CA GLY A 8 -31.47 25.21 -18.10
C GLY A 8 -30.93 25.03 -16.67
N MET A 9 -31.79 24.93 -15.65
CA MET A 9 -31.36 24.76 -14.25
C MET A 9 -30.74 23.38 -13.98
N VAL A 10 -31.27 22.34 -14.62
CA VAL A 10 -30.82 20.96 -14.40
C VAL A 10 -29.39 20.75 -14.94
N VAL A 11 -29.05 21.31 -16.11
CA VAL A 11 -27.72 21.13 -16.71
C VAL A 11 -26.63 21.82 -15.90
N VAL A 12 -26.92 23.02 -15.36
CA VAL A 12 -25.99 23.72 -14.46
C VAL A 12 -25.77 22.91 -13.19
N SER A 13 -26.81 22.22 -12.69
CA SER A 13 -26.70 21.34 -11.54
C SER A 13 -25.84 20.11 -11.83
N PHE A 14 -26.01 19.46 -12.99
CA PHE A 14 -25.14 18.34 -13.41
C PHE A 14 -23.69 18.75 -13.66
N ALA A 15 -23.45 19.92 -14.28
CA ALA A 15 -22.11 20.47 -14.45
C ALA A 15 -21.48 20.85 -13.09
N PHE A 16 -22.26 21.42 -12.17
CA PHE A 16 -21.80 21.76 -10.82
C PHE A 16 -21.56 20.52 -9.95
N ILE A 17 -22.40 19.47 -10.07
CA ILE A 17 -22.16 18.14 -9.47
C ILE A 17 -20.87 17.54 -10.04
N SER A 18 -20.60 17.69 -11.34
CA SER A 18 -19.35 17.21 -11.97
C SER A 18 -18.13 17.98 -11.45
N VAL A 19 -18.23 19.30 -11.30
CA VAL A 19 -17.19 20.17 -10.73
C VAL A 19 -16.99 19.91 -9.22
N LEU A 20 -18.05 19.61 -8.47
CA LEU A 20 -18.00 19.22 -7.05
C LEU A 20 -17.45 17.80 -6.85
N LEU A 21 -17.73 16.86 -7.74
CA LEU A 21 -17.09 15.53 -7.73
C LEU A 21 -15.58 15.65 -7.92
N GLN A 22 -15.11 16.61 -8.73
CA GLN A 22 -13.69 16.89 -8.91
C GLN A 22 -13.03 17.36 -7.60
N HIS A 23 -13.74 18.12 -6.76
CA HIS A 23 -13.21 18.67 -5.52
C HIS A 23 -13.33 17.71 -4.31
N GLN A 24 -14.15 16.66 -4.39
CA GLN A 24 -14.28 15.64 -3.33
C GLN A 24 -13.26 14.48 -3.49
N ASN A 25 -12.66 14.29 -4.67
CA ASN A 25 -11.75 13.17 -4.94
C ASN A 25 -10.25 13.48 -4.76
N THR A 26 -9.87 14.70 -4.37
CA THR A 26 -8.45 15.07 -4.19
C THR A 26 -7.84 14.65 -2.85
N SER A 27 -8.63 14.06 -1.93
CA SER A 27 -8.10 13.58 -0.64
C SER A 27 -7.72 12.09 -0.63
N THR A 28 -8.33 11.27 -1.50
CA THR A 28 -8.04 9.82 -1.60
C THR A 28 -6.84 9.54 -2.51
N SER A 29 -6.50 10.50 -3.39
CA SER A 29 -5.53 10.31 -4.47
C SER A 29 -4.07 10.15 -4.02
N ASN A 30 -3.73 10.53 -2.79
CA ASN A 30 -2.35 10.49 -2.29
C ASN A 30 -2.06 9.16 -1.57
N ASN A 31 -3.04 8.63 -0.82
CA ASN A 31 -2.93 7.38 -0.08
C ASN A 31 -3.08 6.16 -1.02
N THR A 32 -4.01 6.20 -1.97
CA THR A 32 -4.21 5.08 -2.90
C THR A 32 -3.07 4.91 -3.90
N ARG A 33 -2.42 6.01 -4.33
CA ARG A 33 -1.22 5.92 -5.19
C ARG A 33 -0.09 5.22 -4.46
N SER A 34 0.20 5.62 -3.23
CA SER A 34 1.24 4.98 -2.40
C SER A 34 0.93 3.50 -2.14
N MET A 35 -0.31 3.13 -1.79
CA MET A 35 -0.67 1.71 -1.61
C MET A 35 -0.58 0.88 -2.90
N THR A 36 -0.87 1.49 -4.05
CA THR A 36 -0.75 0.83 -5.36
C THR A 36 0.72 0.65 -5.74
N GLU A 37 1.55 1.68 -5.52
CA GLU A 37 3.00 1.65 -5.74
C GLU A 37 3.70 0.59 -4.87
N VAL A 38 3.34 0.50 -3.59
CA VAL A 38 3.88 -0.52 -2.68
C VAL A 38 3.50 -1.93 -3.16
N HIS A 39 2.27 -2.15 -3.62
CA HIS A 39 1.84 -3.43 -4.19
C HIS A 39 2.62 -3.81 -5.45
N GLU A 40 2.89 -2.85 -6.33
CA GLU A 40 3.69 -3.07 -7.52
C GLU A 40 5.14 -3.45 -7.17
N GLN A 41 5.75 -2.72 -6.22
CA GLN A 41 7.09 -3.03 -5.74
C GLN A 41 7.19 -4.41 -5.09
N ILE A 42 6.16 -4.84 -4.36
CA ILE A 42 6.07 -6.21 -3.83
C ILE A 42 6.13 -7.23 -4.98
N GLN A 43 5.31 -7.04 -6.02
CA GLN A 43 5.26 -7.96 -7.17
C GLN A 43 6.58 -7.99 -7.94
N GLU A 44 7.23 -6.85 -8.13
CA GLU A 44 8.56 -6.77 -8.74
C GLU A 44 9.60 -7.50 -7.90
N THR A 45 9.64 -7.25 -6.59
CA THR A 45 10.57 -7.88 -5.66
C THR A 45 10.37 -9.40 -5.61
N ILE A 46 9.12 -9.88 -5.63
CA ILE A 46 8.81 -11.32 -5.72
C ILE A 46 9.33 -11.91 -7.02
N ARG A 47 9.12 -11.24 -8.16
CA ARG A 47 9.65 -11.70 -9.46
C ARG A 47 11.17 -11.78 -9.43
N TYR A 48 11.84 -10.79 -8.85
CA TYR A 48 13.29 -10.82 -8.67
C TYR A 48 13.76 -12.00 -7.81
N LEU A 49 13.10 -12.22 -6.66
CA LEU A 49 13.39 -13.32 -5.75
C LEU A 49 13.14 -14.71 -6.36
N LYS A 50 12.32 -14.83 -7.40
CA LYS A 50 12.19 -16.10 -8.14
C LYS A 50 13.50 -16.50 -8.82
N PHE A 51 14.29 -15.54 -9.28
CA PHE A 51 15.59 -15.78 -9.90
C PHE A 51 16.72 -15.78 -8.86
N ASN A 52 16.59 -15.00 -7.79
CA ASN A 52 17.57 -14.88 -6.71
C ASN A 52 16.96 -15.19 -5.34
N PRO A 53 16.59 -16.46 -5.06
CA PRO A 53 15.81 -16.81 -3.86
C PRO A 53 16.56 -16.64 -2.54
N LYS A 54 17.88 -16.45 -2.60
CA LYS A 54 18.76 -16.32 -1.44
C LYS A 54 19.29 -14.89 -1.25
N ASP A 55 18.76 -13.93 -2.00
CA ASP A 55 19.13 -12.53 -1.78
C ASP A 55 18.45 -12.02 -0.49
N GLY A 56 19.19 -12.08 0.61
CA GLY A 56 18.74 -11.59 1.91
C GLY A 56 18.41 -10.10 1.93
N SER A 57 19.03 -9.29 1.05
CA SER A 57 18.71 -7.86 0.94
C SER A 57 17.34 -7.66 0.29
N ALA A 58 17.06 -8.39 -0.80
CA ALA A 58 15.74 -8.37 -1.44
C ALA A 58 14.64 -8.94 -0.52
N LEU A 59 14.92 -9.99 0.25
CA LEU A 59 14.01 -10.53 1.26
C LEU A 59 13.72 -9.51 2.37
N LYS A 60 14.74 -8.74 2.80
CA LYS A 60 14.58 -7.65 3.77
C LYS A 60 13.67 -6.55 3.22
N SER A 61 13.92 -6.11 1.98
CA SER A 61 13.11 -5.10 1.29
C SER A 61 11.66 -5.57 1.14
N LEU A 62 11.45 -6.84 0.76
CA LEU A 62 10.12 -7.43 0.67
C LEU A 62 9.37 -7.37 2.02
N GLY A 63 10.06 -7.67 3.13
CA GLY A 63 9.48 -7.54 4.47
C GLY A 63 9.11 -6.10 4.83
N ALA A 64 9.92 -5.12 4.42
CA ALA A 64 9.63 -3.71 4.64
C ALA A 64 8.40 -3.25 3.84
N LEU A 65 8.31 -3.65 2.57
CA LEU A 65 7.17 -3.35 1.70
C LEU A 65 5.88 -3.99 2.23
N TYR A 66 5.92 -5.24 2.69
CA TYR A 66 4.76 -5.86 3.33
C TYR A 66 4.34 -5.15 4.60
N LYS A 67 5.28 -4.66 5.42
CA LYS A 67 4.97 -3.85 6.60
C LYS A 67 4.29 -2.54 6.22
N GLU A 68 4.75 -1.87 5.17
CA GLU A 68 4.15 -0.64 4.64
C GLU A 68 2.74 -0.88 4.09
N ALA A 69 2.53 -2.03 3.44
CA ALA A 69 1.22 -2.48 2.99
C ALA A 69 0.27 -2.93 4.13
N GLY A 70 0.73 -2.95 5.38
CA GLY A 70 -0.04 -3.47 6.53
C GLY A 70 -0.16 -5.00 6.59
N LEU A 71 0.54 -5.71 5.70
CA LEU A 71 0.58 -7.18 5.62
C LEU A 71 1.61 -7.73 6.61
N TYR A 72 1.32 -7.60 7.90
CA TYR A 72 2.28 -7.90 8.97
C TYR A 72 2.68 -9.38 9.04
N LYS A 73 1.79 -10.32 8.69
CA LYS A 73 2.09 -11.76 8.71
C LYS A 73 3.10 -12.12 7.62
N GLU A 74 2.90 -11.60 6.43
CA GLU A 74 3.75 -11.74 5.25
C GLU A 74 5.09 -11.05 5.50
N ALA A 75 5.09 -9.87 6.11
CA ALA A 75 6.30 -9.16 6.52
C ALA A 75 7.16 -10.00 7.45
N VAL A 76 6.56 -10.62 8.48
CA VAL A 76 7.26 -11.52 9.40
C VAL A 76 7.89 -12.69 8.64
N SER A 77 7.15 -13.33 7.73
CA SER A 77 7.67 -14.45 6.93
C SER A 77 8.87 -14.05 6.06
N ALA A 78 8.80 -12.87 5.41
CA ALA A 78 9.89 -12.33 4.60
C ALA A 78 11.12 -12.00 5.45
N TYR A 79 10.95 -11.36 6.61
CA TYR A 79 12.07 -11.08 7.53
C TYR A 79 12.69 -12.34 8.13
N VAL A 80 11.91 -13.39 8.40
CA VAL A 80 12.45 -14.68 8.85
C VAL A 80 13.34 -15.29 7.76
N SER A 81 12.90 -15.26 6.51
CA SER A 81 13.71 -15.72 5.38
C SER A 81 14.97 -14.87 5.22
N ALA A 82 14.84 -13.54 5.31
CA ALA A 82 15.97 -12.61 5.25
C ALA A 82 17.00 -12.87 6.37
N SER A 83 16.55 -13.15 7.60
CA SER A 83 17.42 -13.45 8.74
C SER A 83 18.22 -14.74 8.59
N ARG A 84 17.78 -15.67 7.72
CA ARG A 84 18.53 -16.90 7.42
C ARG A 84 19.71 -16.62 6.50
N GLU A 85 19.52 -15.74 5.53
CA GLU A 85 20.55 -15.38 4.54
C GLU A 85 21.51 -14.28 5.07
N LEU A 86 21.00 -13.34 5.89
CA LEU A 86 21.76 -12.29 6.56
C LEU A 86 21.71 -12.42 8.09
N PRO A 87 22.33 -13.47 8.65
CA PRO A 87 22.38 -13.64 10.10
C PRO A 87 23.19 -12.49 10.72
N GLY A 88 22.53 -11.67 11.53
CA GLY A 88 23.17 -10.55 12.25
C GLY A 88 22.82 -9.15 11.72
N ASP A 89 21.97 -9.04 10.70
CA ASP A 89 21.42 -7.74 10.33
C ASP A 89 20.49 -7.23 11.46
N ARG A 90 20.93 -6.16 12.12
CA ARG A 90 20.20 -5.52 13.23
C ARG A 90 18.86 -4.92 12.78
N GLU A 91 18.73 -4.54 11.52
CA GLU A 91 17.52 -3.97 10.96
C GLU A 91 16.42 -5.04 10.84
N ILE A 92 16.78 -6.24 10.36
CA ILE A 92 15.85 -7.38 10.29
C ILE A 92 15.37 -7.75 11.70
N GLN A 93 16.29 -7.83 12.67
CA GLN A 93 15.93 -8.13 14.07
C GLN A 93 15.01 -7.07 14.66
N ARG A 94 15.32 -5.78 14.44
CA ARG A 94 14.48 -4.67 14.92
C ARG A 94 13.09 -4.69 14.28
N ALA A 95 13.01 -4.91 12.97
CA ALA A 95 11.75 -4.98 12.25
C ALA A 95 10.88 -6.16 12.74
N PHE A 96 11.49 -7.32 13.02
CA PHE A 96 10.78 -8.46 13.58
C PHE A 96 10.19 -8.18 14.98
N ILE A 97 10.96 -7.50 15.85
CA ILE A 97 10.48 -7.10 17.19
C ILE A 97 9.30 -6.12 17.08
N ASP A 98 9.42 -5.09 16.23
CA ASP A 98 8.36 -4.10 15.97
C ASP A 98 7.08 -4.76 15.41
N LEU A 99 7.23 -5.67 14.43
CA LEU A 99 6.12 -6.39 13.84
C LEU A 99 5.38 -7.28 14.84
N ARG A 100 6.09 -7.97 15.73
CA ARG A 100 5.45 -8.75 16.81
C ARG A 100 4.65 -7.85 17.74
N ALA A 101 5.18 -6.69 18.12
CA ALA A 101 4.46 -5.74 18.95
C ALA A 101 3.18 -5.23 18.27
N ARG A 102 3.22 -4.94 16.97
CA ARG A 102 2.07 -4.48 16.18
C ARG A 102 1.05 -5.58 15.89
N GLY A 103 1.50 -6.80 15.63
CA GLY A 103 0.63 -7.96 15.37
C GLY A 103 -0.26 -8.31 16.55
N HIS A 104 0.21 -8.13 17.78
CA HIS A 104 -0.61 -8.27 18.99
C HIS A 104 -1.67 -7.16 19.14
N ALA A 105 -1.39 -5.94 18.67
CA ALA A 105 -2.33 -4.82 18.76
C ALA A 105 -3.47 -4.89 17.73
N SER A 106 -3.24 -5.51 16.57
CA SER A 106 -4.25 -5.64 15.51
C SER A 106 -5.19 -6.84 15.69
N SER A 107 -4.94 -7.72 16.66
CA SER A 107 -5.69 -8.97 16.88
C SER A 107 -6.71 -8.89 18.03
N ASN A 108 -6.95 -7.71 18.61
CA ASN A 108 -7.82 -7.54 19.79
C ASN A 108 -8.93 -6.51 19.55
#